data_AF-A0A0K1RBZ6-F1
#
_entry.id   AF-A0A0K1RBZ6-F1
#
_cell.length_a   1.000
_cell.length_b   1.000
_cell.length_c   1.000
_cell.angle_alpha   90.00
_cell.angle_beta   90.00
_cell.angle_gamma   90.00
#
_symmetry.space_group_name_H-M   'P 1'
#
loop_
_entity.id
_entity.type
_entity.pdbx_description
1 polymer ?
#
loop_
_entity_poly.entity_id
_entity_poly.type
_entity_poly.pdbx_seq_one_letter_code
_entity_poly.pdbx_strand_id
1 'polypeptide(L)'
;MGELLKAAVGCIEAPSLFPRELKILMQVALLAEDATGPTLTPTGIVRQATAGRVDNFGGPTMTNWLKRDIVDATLPTFIGTGWLQEVPGPENDGAYQLNLTRLKRLLDQAETTLATGESDQEALEQADRELPGDFDSTPDDLAEQVDRILVSNPAM
;
A
#
# COMPACT_ATOMS: atom_id res chain seq x y z
N MET A 1 -12.23 -0.82 4.54
CA MET A 1 -11.08 -1.26 5.34
C MET A 1 -10.22 -2.03 4.39
N GLY A 2 -9.03 -1.53 4.11
CA GLY A 2 -7.94 -1.95 3.21
C GLY A 2 -8.19 -2.76 1.93
N GLU A 3 -9.41 -3.16 1.55
CA GLU A 3 -9.65 -4.04 0.40
C GLU A 3 -9.26 -3.35 -0.91
N LEU A 4 -9.49 -2.03 -1.02
CA LEU A 4 -9.06 -1.28 -2.20
C LEU A 4 -7.54 -1.27 -2.28
N LEU A 5 -6.85 -0.94 -1.19
CA LEU A 5 -5.39 -0.87 -1.20
C LEU A 5 -4.74 -2.24 -1.38
N LYS A 6 -5.31 -3.30 -0.81
CA LYS A 6 -4.88 -4.67 -1.08
C LYS A 6 -5.03 -5.04 -2.55
N ALA A 7 -6.16 -4.72 -3.17
CA ALA A 7 -6.39 -4.96 -4.59
C ALA A 7 -5.42 -4.15 -5.46
N ALA A 8 -5.18 -2.89 -5.11
CA ALA A 8 -4.20 -2.03 -5.76
C ALA A 8 -2.79 -2.65 -5.74
N VAL A 9 -2.31 -3.10 -4.57
CA VAL A 9 -1.01 -3.79 -4.48
C VAL A 9 -1.00 -5.09 -5.27
N GLY A 10 -2.14 -5.78 -5.38
CA GLY A 10 -2.27 -6.98 -6.21
C GLY A 10 -2.20 -6.73 -7.72
N CYS A 11 -2.46 -5.51 -8.17
CA CYS A 11 -2.47 -5.13 -9.59
C CYS A 11 -1.10 -4.67 -10.11
N ILE A 12 -0.09 -4.55 -9.24
CA ILE A 12 1.22 -3.98 -9.60
C ILE A 12 2.33 -5.02 -9.64
N GLU A 13 3.34 -4.73 -10.43
CA GLU A 13 4.67 -5.32 -10.29
C GLU A 13 5.57 -4.34 -9.52
N ALA A 14 6.33 -4.83 -8.55
CA ALA A 14 7.22 -4.02 -7.72
C ALA A 14 8.64 -4.61 -7.73
N PRO A 15 9.51 -4.22 -8.69
CA PRO A 15 10.87 -4.76 -8.83
C PRO A 15 11.74 -4.72 -7.57
N SER A 16 11.49 -3.79 -6.66
CA SER A 16 12.16 -3.63 -5.36
C SER A 16 11.83 -4.72 -4.35
N LEU A 17 10.79 -5.52 -4.58
CA LEU A 17 10.30 -6.54 -3.66
C LEU A 17 10.34 -7.93 -4.29
N PHE A 18 10.74 -8.92 -3.51
CA PHE A 18 10.53 -10.32 -3.89
C PHE A 18 9.03 -10.66 -3.89
N PRO A 19 8.59 -11.67 -4.66
CA PRO A 19 7.18 -12.07 -4.71
C PRO A 19 6.55 -12.37 -3.34
N ARG A 20 7.35 -12.87 -2.38
CA ARG A 20 6.91 -13.11 -1.01
C ARG A 20 6.68 -11.80 -0.25
N GLU A 21 7.55 -10.81 -0.44
CA GLU A 21 7.46 -9.50 0.21
C GLU A 21 6.28 -8.70 -0.35
N LEU A 22 6.04 -8.76 -1.66
CA LEU A 22 4.86 -8.16 -2.28
C LEU A 22 3.56 -8.75 -1.71
N LYS A 23 3.48 -10.09 -1.53
CA LYS A 23 2.33 -10.73 -0.87
C LYS A 23 2.13 -10.27 0.57
N ILE A 24 3.23 -10.00 1.30
CA ILE A 24 3.16 -9.47 2.66
C ILE A 24 2.70 -8.02 2.61
N LEU A 25 3.22 -7.20 1.69
CA LEU A 25 2.79 -5.82 1.49
C LEU A 25 1.29 -5.73 1.17
N MET A 26 0.73 -6.66 0.38
CA MET A 26 -0.72 -6.74 0.18
C MET A 26 -1.49 -6.94 1.49
N GLN A 27 -0.95 -7.73 2.42
CA GLN A 27 -1.58 -7.91 3.74
C GLN A 27 -1.39 -6.68 4.64
N VAL A 28 -0.28 -5.98 4.52
CA VAL A 28 -0.10 -4.67 5.17
C VAL A 28 -1.12 -3.67 4.64
N ALA A 29 -1.30 -3.60 3.33
CA ALA A 29 -2.27 -2.74 2.66
C ALA A 29 -3.72 -3.04 3.08
N LEU A 30 -4.06 -4.32 3.35
CA LEU A 30 -5.36 -4.70 3.91
C LEU A 30 -5.64 -4.08 5.29
N LEU A 31 -4.58 -3.79 6.07
CA LEU A 31 -4.68 -3.16 7.37
C LEU A 31 -4.68 -1.62 7.28
N ALA A 32 -4.41 -1.08 6.10
CA ALA A 32 -4.41 0.35 5.88
C ALA A 32 -5.83 0.91 5.70
N GLU A 33 -5.99 2.18 6.00
CA GLU A 33 -7.22 2.90 5.69
C GLU A 33 -7.33 3.19 4.19
N ASP A 34 -8.48 2.86 3.57
CA ASP A 34 -8.68 3.09 2.13
C ASP A 34 -8.88 4.57 1.79
N ALA A 35 -9.30 5.39 2.77
CA ALA A 35 -9.71 6.76 2.54
C ALA A 35 -9.35 7.69 3.71
N THR A 36 -9.18 8.97 3.40
CA THR A 36 -9.01 10.04 4.38
C THR A 36 -10.38 10.62 4.74
N GLY A 37 -10.63 10.84 6.02
CA GLY A 37 -11.85 11.48 6.51
C GLY A 37 -12.46 10.82 7.76
N PRO A 38 -13.65 11.24 8.18
CA PRO A 38 -14.29 10.72 9.38
C PRO A 38 -14.69 9.24 9.21
N THR A 39 -14.21 8.39 10.11
CA THR A 39 -14.56 6.96 10.19
C THR A 39 -15.04 6.60 11.59
N LEU A 40 -15.80 5.51 11.69
CA LEU A 40 -16.31 4.97 12.95
C LEU A 40 -15.45 3.78 13.37
N THR A 41 -14.94 3.82 14.60
CA THR A 41 -14.30 2.65 15.21
C THR A 41 -15.35 1.56 15.50
N PRO A 42 -14.93 0.30 15.71
CA PRO A 42 -15.83 -0.76 16.17
C PRO A 42 -16.54 -0.45 17.50
N THR A 43 -15.97 0.45 18.31
CA THR A 43 -16.55 0.94 19.57
C THR A 43 -17.51 2.12 19.40
N GLY A 44 -17.78 2.55 18.16
CA GLY A 44 -18.70 3.64 17.84
C GLY A 44 -18.11 5.04 18.03
N ILE A 45 -16.79 5.17 18.15
CA ILE A 45 -16.11 6.46 18.29
C ILE A 45 -15.77 6.98 16.90
N VAL A 46 -16.10 8.25 16.62
CA VAL A 46 -15.68 8.92 15.39
C VAL A 46 -14.21 9.31 15.51
N ARG A 47 -13.40 8.89 14.55
CA ARG A 47 -12.01 9.31 14.39
C ARG A 47 -11.76 9.84 12.97
N GLN A 48 -10.67 10.57 12.78
CA GLN A 48 -10.18 10.92 11.44
C GLN A 48 -9.25 9.80 10.96
N ALA A 49 -9.60 9.16 9.85
CA ALA A 49 -8.74 8.26 9.11
C ALA A 49 -7.87 9.04 8.12
N THR A 50 -6.71 8.49 7.80
CA THR A 50 -5.78 8.98 6.78
C THR A 50 -5.52 7.82 5.82
N ALA A 51 -5.78 8.01 4.54
CA ALA A 51 -5.58 6.96 3.53
C ALA A 51 -4.14 6.41 3.57
N GLY A 52 -3.99 5.09 3.45
CA GLY A 52 -2.71 4.40 3.50
C GLY A 52 -2.10 4.25 4.90
N ARG A 53 -2.72 4.84 5.93
CA ARG A 53 -2.23 4.71 7.31
C ARG A 53 -2.58 3.33 7.87
N VAL A 54 -1.57 2.67 8.46
CA VAL A 54 -1.69 1.43 9.20
C VAL A 54 -1.45 1.73 10.68
N ASP A 55 -2.46 1.53 11.52
CA ASP A 55 -2.34 1.69 12.96
C ASP A 55 -1.90 0.37 13.63
N ASN A 56 -1.07 0.46 14.67
CA ASN A 56 -0.64 -0.68 15.50
C ASN A 56 -0.01 -1.85 14.71
N PHE A 57 0.80 -1.54 13.71
CA PHE A 57 1.52 -2.56 12.93
C PHE A 57 2.51 -3.31 13.83
N GLY A 58 2.42 -4.65 13.89
CA GLY A 58 3.22 -5.47 14.82
C GLY A 58 2.72 -5.47 16.28
N GLY A 59 1.58 -4.81 16.54
CA GLY A 59 0.95 -4.76 17.86
C GLY A 59 0.33 -6.10 18.32
N PRO A 60 0.05 -6.26 19.62
CA PRO A 60 -0.50 -7.51 20.19
C PRO A 60 -1.90 -7.88 19.67
N THR A 61 -2.61 -6.92 19.07
CA THR A 61 -3.94 -7.10 18.47
C THR A 61 -3.88 -7.57 17.01
N MET A 62 -2.68 -7.65 16.42
CA MET A 62 -2.48 -8.18 15.08
C MET A 62 -2.83 -9.67 15.09
N THR A 63 -4.02 -10.02 14.59
CA THR A 63 -4.55 -11.37 14.61
C THR A 63 -3.60 -12.36 13.92
N ASN A 64 -3.50 -13.59 14.48
CA ASN A 64 -2.60 -14.71 14.15
C ASN A 64 -2.28 -15.05 12.67
N TRP A 65 -2.95 -14.45 11.69
CA TRP A 65 -2.81 -14.79 10.28
C TRP A 65 -1.57 -14.16 9.62
N LEU A 66 -1.15 -12.97 10.07
CA LEU A 66 0.18 -12.41 9.78
C LEU A 66 1.02 -12.57 11.06
N LYS A 67 1.89 -13.58 11.09
CA LYS A 67 2.73 -13.81 12.28
C LYS A 67 3.58 -12.57 12.54
N ARG A 68 3.57 -12.09 13.77
CA ARG A 68 4.39 -10.95 14.22
C ARG A 68 5.86 -11.07 13.78
N ASP A 69 6.44 -12.27 13.90
CA ASP A 69 7.82 -12.54 13.47
C ASP A 69 8.06 -12.28 11.97
N ILE A 70 7.05 -12.49 11.12
CA ILE A 70 7.16 -12.22 9.69
C ILE A 70 7.16 -10.71 9.45
N VAL A 71 6.29 -9.98 10.15
CA VAL A 71 6.22 -8.52 10.09
C VAL A 71 7.53 -7.90 10.56
N ASP A 72 8.00 -8.30 11.75
CA ASP A 72 9.24 -7.81 12.35
C ASP A 72 10.45 -8.06 11.43
N ALA A 73 10.45 -9.19 10.70
CA ALA A 73 11.50 -9.51 9.74
C ALA A 73 11.42 -8.70 8.44
N THR A 74 10.23 -8.36 7.95
CA THR A 74 10.04 -7.66 6.66
C THR A 74 9.89 -6.15 6.76
N LEU A 75 9.55 -5.63 7.93
CA LEU A 75 9.39 -4.20 8.15
C LEU A 75 10.65 -3.39 7.80
N PRO A 76 11.87 -3.81 8.16
CA PRO A 76 13.08 -3.13 7.71
C PRO A 76 13.22 -3.06 6.18
N THR A 77 12.76 -4.10 5.46
CA THR A 77 12.73 -4.09 3.99
C THR A 77 11.76 -3.02 3.48
N PHE A 78 10.53 -2.95 4.00
CA PHE A 78 9.56 -1.97 3.52
C PHE A 78 9.94 -0.53 3.86
N ILE A 79 10.59 -0.28 5.00
CA ILE A 79 11.16 1.03 5.32
C ILE A 79 12.35 1.32 4.41
N GLY A 80 13.30 0.39 4.29
CA GLY A 80 14.52 0.57 3.51
C GLY A 80 14.30 0.69 2.00
N THR A 81 13.20 0.14 1.50
CA THR A 81 12.77 0.29 0.11
C THR A 81 11.86 1.47 -0.12
N GLY A 82 11.33 2.12 0.92
CA GLY A 82 10.43 3.28 0.80
C GLY A 82 8.96 2.96 0.52
N TRP A 83 8.51 1.76 0.88
CA TRP A 83 7.10 1.37 0.83
C TRP A 83 6.33 1.83 2.06
N LEU A 84 6.99 1.91 3.21
CA LEU A 84 6.42 2.36 4.47
C LEU A 84 7.28 3.47 5.08
N GLN A 85 6.63 4.46 5.67
CA GLN A 85 7.27 5.48 6.50
C GLN A 85 6.65 5.48 7.91
N GLU A 86 7.49 5.56 8.94
CA GLU A 86 7.01 5.76 10.30
C GLU A 86 6.27 7.08 10.44
N VAL A 87 5.10 7.06 11.06
CA VAL A 87 4.40 8.30 11.38
C VAL A 87 5.02 8.89 12.66
N PRO A 88 5.53 10.13 12.63
CA PRO A 88 6.21 10.71 13.79
C PRO A 88 5.24 10.98 14.95
N GLY A 89 5.77 10.94 16.18
CA GLY A 89 5.06 11.32 17.41
C GLY A 89 4.79 10.11 18.33
N PRO A 90 4.93 10.27 19.66
CA PRO A 90 4.74 9.17 20.61
C PRO A 90 3.31 8.60 20.62
N GLU A 91 2.31 9.38 20.23
CA GLU A 91 0.93 8.95 20.05
C GLU A 91 0.70 8.04 18.84
N ASN A 92 1.69 7.99 17.94
CA ASN A 92 1.68 7.20 16.70
C ASN A 92 2.62 5.99 16.79
N ASP A 93 3.01 5.56 17.99
CA ASP A 93 3.90 4.42 18.16
C ASP A 93 3.35 3.17 17.45
N GLY A 94 4.17 2.59 16.59
CA GLY A 94 3.79 1.46 15.72
C GLY A 94 2.84 1.82 14.56
N ALA A 95 2.65 3.10 14.23
CA ALA A 95 1.88 3.52 13.06
C ALA A 95 2.79 3.81 11.86
N TYR A 96 2.35 3.35 10.69
CA TYR A 96 3.08 3.50 9.43
C TYR A 96 2.18 4.08 8.34
N GLN A 97 2.77 4.81 7.42
CA GLN A 97 2.12 5.33 6.22
C GLN A 97 2.58 4.52 5.01
N LEU A 98 1.64 3.99 4.24
CA LEU A 98 1.90 3.38 2.94
C LEU A 98 2.20 4.45 1.89
N ASN A 99 3.20 4.19 1.04
CA ASN A 99 3.56 5.07 -0.08
C ASN A 99 2.53 4.97 -1.22
N LEU A 100 1.43 5.70 -1.08
CA LEU A 100 0.34 5.69 -2.06
C LEU A 100 0.74 6.34 -3.39
N THR A 101 1.61 7.36 -3.37
CA THR A 101 2.07 8.05 -4.58
C THR A 101 2.90 7.10 -5.46
N ARG A 102 3.76 6.28 -4.86
CA ARG A 102 4.47 5.21 -5.55
C ARG A 102 3.53 4.13 -6.08
N LEU A 103 2.59 3.68 -5.26
CA LEU A 103 1.57 2.72 -5.68
C LEU A 103 0.82 3.23 -6.93
N LYS A 104 0.43 4.51 -6.94
CA LYS A 104 -0.22 5.16 -8.08
C LYS A 104 0.63 5.11 -9.35
N ARG A 105 1.93 5.44 -9.25
CA ARG A 105 2.84 5.37 -10.41
C ARG A 105 2.94 3.96 -10.98
N LEU A 106 2.94 2.94 -10.13
CA LEU A 106 3.00 1.55 -10.57
C LEU A 106 1.68 1.07 -11.19
N LEU A 107 0.54 1.55 -10.68
CA LEU A 107 -0.76 1.33 -11.33
C LEU A 107 -0.82 2.00 -12.71
N ASP A 108 -0.21 3.18 -12.88
CA ASP A 108 -0.09 3.84 -14.19
C ASP A 108 0.72 3.00 -15.19
N GLN A 109 1.78 2.34 -14.72
CA GLN A 109 2.54 1.39 -15.56
C GLN A 109 1.69 0.17 -15.91
N ALA A 110 0.96 -0.40 -14.94
CA ALA A 110 0.06 -1.53 -15.20
C ALA A 110 -1.03 -1.19 -16.23
N GLU A 111 -1.68 -0.02 -16.13
CA GLU A 111 -2.63 0.44 -17.16
C GLU A 111 -1.96 0.64 -18.52
N THR A 112 -0.74 1.21 -18.54
CA THR A 112 0.01 1.43 -19.78
C THR A 112 0.31 0.10 -20.47
N THR A 113 0.83 -0.89 -19.75
CA THR A 113 1.10 -2.23 -20.29
C THR A 113 -0.16 -2.94 -20.76
N LEU A 114 -1.29 -2.78 -20.06
CA LEU A 114 -2.58 -3.32 -20.52
C LEU A 114 -3.06 -2.66 -21.83
N ALA A 115 -2.83 -1.35 -21.98
CA ALA A 115 -3.24 -0.59 -23.16
C ALA A 115 -2.35 -0.85 -24.39
N THR A 116 -1.04 -0.98 -24.20
CA THR A 116 -0.07 -1.14 -25.30
C THR A 116 0.27 -2.60 -25.59
N GLY A 117 0.11 -3.49 -24.61
CA GLY A 117 0.64 -4.87 -24.65
C GLY A 117 2.17 -4.95 -24.49
N GLU A 118 2.84 -3.82 -24.23
CA GLU A 118 4.29 -3.73 -24.08
C GLU A 118 4.66 -3.42 -22.63
N SER A 119 5.68 -4.12 -22.11
CA SER A 119 6.25 -3.86 -20.79
C SER A 119 7.55 -3.09 -20.95
N ASP A 120 7.61 -1.89 -20.37
CA ASP A 120 8.82 -1.08 -20.28
C ASP A 120 9.44 -1.26 -18.89
N GLN A 121 10.47 -2.11 -18.84
CA GLN A 121 11.16 -2.46 -17.60
C GLN A 121 11.84 -1.23 -16.95
N GLU A 122 12.37 -0.31 -17.74
CA GLU A 122 13.05 0.88 -17.20
C GLU A 122 12.03 1.85 -16.59
N ALA A 123 10.88 2.04 -17.25
CA ALA A 123 9.79 2.82 -16.72
C ALA A 123 9.21 2.21 -15.43
N LEU A 124 9.09 0.87 -15.37
CA LEU A 124 8.64 0.16 -14.18
C LEU A 124 9.60 0.31 -13.00
N GLU A 125 10.90 0.12 -13.23
CA GLU A 125 11.93 0.31 -12.20
C GLU A 125 12.00 1.76 -11.71
N GLN A 126 11.74 2.74 -12.58
CA GLN A 126 11.70 4.15 -12.20
C GLN A 126 10.43 4.47 -11.41
N ALA A 127 9.28 3.92 -11.79
CA ALA A 127 8.02 4.07 -11.06
C ALA A 127 8.11 3.50 -9.63
N ASP A 128 8.85 2.40 -9.49
CA ASP A 128 9.07 1.70 -8.22
C ASP A 128 10.13 2.35 -7.32
N ARG A 129 10.65 3.54 -7.62
CA ARG A 129 11.54 4.24 -6.69
C ARG A 129 10.73 5.10 -5.73
N GLU A 130 11.18 5.15 -4.47
CA GLU A 130 10.77 6.22 -3.56
C GLU A 130 11.29 7.55 -4.10
N LEU A 131 10.40 8.54 -4.17
CA LEU A 131 10.73 9.91 -4.57
C LEU A 131 10.51 10.88 -3.40
N PRO A 132 11.29 11.99 -3.33
CA PRO A 132 11.06 13.02 -2.34
C PRO A 132 9.61 13.56 -2.40
N GLY A 133 8.93 13.57 -1.25
CA GLY A 133 7.56 14.06 -1.12
C GLY A 133 6.47 13.01 -1.39
N ASP A 134 6.83 11.75 -1.64
CA ASP A 134 5.88 10.66 -1.87
C ASP A 134 4.83 10.50 -0.76
N PHE A 135 5.20 10.80 0.48
CA PHE A 135 4.34 10.69 1.66
C PHE A 135 3.60 11.98 2.01
N ASP A 136 3.84 13.08 1.29
CA ASP A 136 3.25 14.40 1.59
C ASP A 136 1.86 14.59 0.97
N SER A 137 1.45 13.69 0.07
CA SER A 137 0.16 13.77 -0.62
C SER A 137 -0.50 12.40 -0.75
N THR A 138 -1.81 12.41 -0.88
CA THR A 138 -2.61 11.22 -1.21
C THR A 138 -3.04 11.36 -2.67
N PRO A 139 -2.78 10.36 -3.52
CA PRO A 139 -3.25 10.39 -4.90
C PRO A 139 -4.77 10.21 -4.95
N ASP A 140 -5.39 10.94 -5.87
CA ASP A 140 -6.81 10.82 -6.18
C ASP A 140 -7.07 9.62 -7.13
N ASP A 141 -8.35 9.25 -7.28
CA ASP A 141 -8.87 8.29 -8.27
C ASP A 141 -8.28 6.86 -8.24
N LEU A 142 -7.67 6.44 -7.11
CA LEU A 142 -7.15 5.07 -6.95
C LEU A 142 -8.24 4.00 -7.13
N ALA A 143 -9.46 4.27 -6.65
CA ALA A 143 -10.56 3.32 -6.72
C ALA A 143 -10.98 3.06 -8.18
N GLU A 144 -11.19 4.14 -8.94
CA GLU A 144 -11.56 4.10 -10.34
C GLU A 144 -10.46 3.47 -11.20
N GLN A 145 -9.19 3.71 -10.87
CA GLN A 145 -8.06 3.11 -11.58
C GLN A 145 -7.97 1.60 -11.36
N VAL A 146 -8.07 1.15 -10.11
CA VAL A 146 -8.04 -0.29 -9.79
C VAL A 146 -9.20 -1.03 -10.47
N ASP A 147 -10.39 -0.45 -10.48
CA ASP A 147 -11.55 -1.05 -11.15
C ASP A 147 -11.30 -1.24 -12.66
N ARG A 148 -10.78 -0.21 -13.35
CA ARG A 148 -10.43 -0.32 -14.78
C ARG A 148 -9.41 -1.41 -15.06
N ILE A 149 -8.38 -1.52 -14.23
CA ILE A 149 -7.33 -2.53 -14.34
C ILE A 149 -7.92 -3.93 -14.18
N LEU A 150 -8.71 -4.16 -13.13
CA LEU A 150 -9.34 -5.46 -12.84
C LEU A 150 -10.36 -5.87 -13.91
N VAL A 151 -11.14 -4.92 -14.43
CA VAL A 151 -12.09 -5.17 -15.53
C VAL A 151 -11.35 -5.55 -16.82
N SER A 152 -10.21 -4.90 -17.09
CA SER A 152 -9.40 -5.16 -18.28
C SER A 152 -8.59 -6.45 -18.17
N ASN A 153 -8.33 -6.93 -16.96
CA ASN A 153 -7.58 -8.15 -16.69
C ASN A 153 -8.18 -8.96 -15.54
N PRO A 154 -9.26 -9.74 -15.79
CA PRO A 154 -10.01 -10.44 -14.75
C PRO A 154 -9.30 -11.68 -14.16
N ALA A 155 -8.09 -11.99 -14.64
CA ALA A 155 -7.30 -13.14 -14.18
C ALA A 155 -6.28 -12.79 -13.07
N MET A 156 -6.19 -11.51 -12.68
CA MET A 156 -5.37 -11.05 -11.54
C MET A 156 -6.00 -11.39 -10.18
#